data_AF-A0A1B3E9E5-F1
#
_entry.id   AF-A0A1B3E9E5-F1
#
_cell.length_a   1.000
_cell.length_b   1.000
_cell.length_c   1.000
_cell.angle_alpha   90.00
_cell.angle_beta   90.00
_cell.angle_gamma   90.00
#
_symmetry.space_group_name_H-M   'P 1'
#
loop_
_entity.id
_entity.type
_entity.pdbx_description
1 polymer ?
#
loop_
_entity_poly.entity_id
_entity_poly.type
_entity_poly.pdbx_seq_one_letter_code
_entity_poly.pdbx_strand_id
1 'polypeptide(L)'
;MAWASCSSAPIGPELRDFTERLLGIPLHNVYGSTEAGAIWIDNELLRPPVEDYKLIDVPELGYYLTDRPYPRGELLLKTSSIIPGYYKRPELTEDLFDAAGYYRTGDIVAEHGENKLHFVDRRKNVVKLSQGEFVTLARLETLFSGIPDLDSIFVHANSEWSFPLAVLAPNARLVARFDGSEVMIRAHLIEAIRKTAREAGLRSFEIPRDFVCATEKFTQENGMLSDHGKPLWPRLRQRYERQLDALHEQIKSREASQFLDIHRLAKERPAIEVVRQAVQTVLGVPPEAISPDMHFRDLGGDSLSAVSLSSVLSDTFAIAVPVDVIISPAYDLQHISNHIEKKLSLGAIRPTAQQVHGPNATVYRASDLSLDKFLSPELLMQQSSPSQFGAGPKTVLLTGATGFLGRFLALDILERINREGGKLICIARARDSKVAQDRLMRVFGDSGNTLSKRFMALEKNLEVIAGDIGEERLGLNPVTWEQLAEEVDDIIHAGALVNHLLPYANLFDANVNGTAELISLALTHHQKPISFMSSIAGLDPNGRASHPTTG
;
A
#
# COMPACT_ATOMS: atom_id res chain seq x y z
N MET A 1 8.30 29.31 -17.44
CA MET A 1 8.78 27.95 -17.76
C MET A 1 8.22 27.01 -16.72
N ALA A 2 7.64 25.88 -17.14
CA ALA A 2 7.24 24.81 -16.23
C ALA A 2 8.48 23.95 -15.92
N TRP A 3 8.60 23.51 -14.67
CA TRP A 3 9.66 22.62 -14.20
C TRP A 3 9.07 21.66 -13.16
N ALA A 4 9.70 20.50 -13.00
CA ALA A 4 9.41 19.54 -11.95
C ALA A 4 10.58 19.49 -10.96
N SER A 5 10.33 19.05 -9.73
CA SER A 5 11.41 18.77 -8.78
C SER A 5 11.25 17.41 -8.13
N CYS A 6 12.37 16.72 -7.97
CA CYS A 6 12.51 15.60 -7.06
C CYS A 6 13.24 16.11 -5.81
N SER A 7 12.81 15.69 -4.63
CA SER A 7 13.48 16.05 -3.38
C SER A 7 13.53 14.86 -2.47
N SER A 8 14.20 15.02 -1.32
CA SER A 8 14.11 14.08 -0.20
C SER A 8 14.91 12.77 -0.41
N ALA A 9 15.27 12.38 -1.64
CA ALA A 9 16.27 11.35 -1.97
C ALA A 9 16.99 11.72 -3.29
N PRO A 10 18.23 11.26 -3.53
CA PRO A 10 18.86 11.38 -4.83
C PRO A 10 18.09 10.59 -5.89
N ILE A 11 17.99 11.14 -7.11
CA ILE A 11 17.41 10.48 -8.28
C ILE A 11 18.53 9.96 -9.19
N GLY A 12 18.41 8.70 -9.64
CA GLY A 12 19.35 8.10 -10.59
C GLY A 12 19.29 8.78 -11.97
N PRO A 13 20.41 8.83 -12.73
CA PRO A 13 20.46 9.50 -14.04
C PRO A 13 19.43 8.97 -15.04
N GLU A 14 19.26 7.65 -15.11
CA GLU A 14 18.32 7.01 -16.04
C GLU A 14 16.86 7.41 -15.77
N LEU A 15 16.50 7.51 -14.49
CA LEU A 15 15.15 7.89 -14.08
C LEU A 15 14.89 9.37 -14.34
N ARG A 16 15.89 10.24 -14.11
CA ARG A 16 15.82 11.66 -14.48
C ARG A 16 15.56 11.81 -15.98
N ASP A 17 16.37 11.14 -16.81
CA ASP A 17 16.24 11.21 -18.28
C ASP A 17 14.89 10.66 -18.77
N PHE A 18 14.38 9.61 -18.13
CA PHE A 18 13.04 9.09 -18.40
C PHE A 18 11.95 10.12 -18.05
N THR A 19 12.00 10.69 -16.85
CA THR A 19 10.99 11.65 -16.37
C THR A 19 11.00 12.94 -17.19
N GLU A 20 12.17 13.49 -17.53
CA GLU A 20 12.27 14.70 -18.36
C GLU A 20 11.72 14.45 -19.78
N ARG A 21 12.00 13.28 -20.37
CA ARG A 21 11.42 12.89 -21.67
C ARG A 21 9.91 12.69 -21.61
N LEU A 22 9.41 12.10 -20.53
CA LEU A 22 7.98 11.85 -20.35
C LEU A 22 7.20 13.16 -20.16
N LEU A 23 7.72 14.07 -19.33
CA LEU A 23 7.02 15.30 -18.96
C LEU A 23 7.30 16.48 -19.91
N GLY A 24 8.38 16.41 -20.70
CA GLY A 24 8.79 17.49 -21.60
C GLY A 24 9.24 18.77 -20.85
N ILE A 25 9.60 18.66 -19.57
CA ILE A 25 10.05 19.76 -18.70
C ILE A 25 11.28 19.32 -17.90
N PRO A 26 12.18 20.25 -17.52
CA PRO A 26 13.36 19.92 -16.72
C PRO A 26 12.96 19.44 -15.32
N LEU A 27 13.72 18.47 -14.80
CA LEU A 27 13.58 17.94 -13.45
C LEU A 27 14.77 18.40 -12.60
N HIS A 28 14.49 19.13 -11.53
CA HIS A 28 15.51 19.64 -10.60
C HIS A 28 15.58 18.79 -9.33
N ASN A 29 16.79 18.46 -8.88
CA ASN A 29 16.97 17.78 -7.60
C ASN A 29 17.12 18.81 -6.47
N VAL A 30 16.17 18.84 -5.54
CA VAL A 30 16.15 19.78 -4.41
C VAL A 30 16.52 19.04 -3.13
N TYR A 31 17.59 19.48 -2.48
CA TYR A 31 18.01 18.95 -1.18
C TYR A 31 17.71 19.96 -0.07
N GLY A 32 17.30 19.42 1.07
CA GLY A 32 16.94 20.18 2.25
C GLY A 32 16.60 19.26 3.42
N SER A 33 16.35 19.86 4.58
CA SER A 33 15.83 19.17 5.75
C SER A 33 14.64 19.94 6.33
N THR A 34 13.85 19.29 7.18
CA THR A 34 12.76 19.97 7.89
C THR A 34 13.32 21.07 8.79
N GLU A 35 14.51 20.86 9.34
CA GLU A 35 15.20 21.78 10.24
C GLU A 35 15.74 23.02 9.54
N ALA A 36 16.23 22.90 8.31
CA ALA A 36 16.94 23.97 7.59
C ALA A 36 16.20 24.51 6.35
N GLY A 37 15.09 23.89 5.95
CA GLY A 37 14.43 24.18 4.68
C GLY A 37 15.23 23.70 3.47
N ALA A 38 15.03 24.35 2.32
CA ALA A 38 15.78 24.05 1.10
C ALA A 38 17.22 24.59 1.19
N ILE A 39 18.19 23.74 0.87
CA ILE A 39 19.63 24.02 1.00
C ILE A 39 20.29 24.17 -0.38
N TRP A 40 20.02 23.27 -1.33
CA TRP A 40 20.55 23.38 -2.70
C TRP A 40 19.61 22.83 -3.77
N ILE A 41 19.85 23.23 -5.02
CA ILE A 41 19.20 22.69 -6.21
C ILE A 41 20.28 22.23 -7.18
N ASP A 42 20.17 21.00 -7.69
CA ASP A 42 21.12 20.40 -8.62
C ASP A 42 22.59 20.53 -8.14
N ASN A 43 22.80 20.33 -6.84
CA ASN A 43 24.08 20.44 -6.12
C ASN A 43 24.65 21.88 -6.01
N GLU A 44 23.90 22.91 -6.41
CA GLU A 44 24.27 24.32 -6.24
C GLU A 44 23.54 24.97 -5.05
N LEU A 45 24.31 25.47 -4.10
CA LEU A 45 23.82 26.03 -2.84
C LEU A 45 22.87 27.22 -3.07
N LEU A 46 21.73 27.24 -2.39
CA LEU A 46 20.78 28.33 -2.45
C LEU A 46 21.19 29.49 -1.55
N ARG A 47 21.53 30.64 -2.14
CA ARG A 47 21.83 31.88 -1.41
C ARG A 47 20.96 33.03 -1.94
N PRO A 48 19.92 33.48 -1.20
CA PRO A 48 19.35 32.93 0.05
C PRO A 48 18.66 31.56 -0.14
N PRO A 49 18.31 30.80 0.93
CA PRO A 49 18.35 31.17 2.35
C PRO A 49 19.63 30.81 3.10
N VAL A 50 20.57 30.08 2.48
CA VAL A 50 21.82 29.72 3.12
C VAL A 50 22.73 30.96 3.19
N GLU A 51 23.16 31.31 4.40
CA GLU A 51 24.00 32.47 4.68
C GLU A 51 25.48 32.07 4.68
N ASP A 52 25.78 30.91 5.27
CA ASP A 52 27.13 30.40 5.40
C ASP A 52 27.17 28.87 5.55
N TYR A 53 28.28 28.24 5.19
CA TYR A 53 28.50 26.81 5.41
C TYR A 53 29.97 26.48 5.70
N LYS A 54 30.20 25.33 6.30
CA LYS A 54 31.53 24.73 6.46
C LYS A 54 31.43 23.21 6.45
N LEU A 55 32.55 22.56 6.15
CA LEU A 55 32.70 21.13 6.31
C LEU A 55 33.57 20.83 7.52
N ILE A 56 33.27 19.76 8.23
CA ILE A 56 34.12 19.25 9.32
C ILE A 56 34.53 17.81 9.05
N ASP A 57 35.76 17.46 9.43
CA ASP A 57 36.25 16.09 9.34
C ASP A 57 35.36 15.14 10.14
N VAL A 58 35.22 13.91 9.63
CA VAL A 58 34.55 12.81 10.33
C VAL A 58 35.49 11.61 10.34
N PRO A 59 36.56 11.63 11.17
CA PRO A 59 37.60 10.61 11.17
C PRO A 59 37.07 9.20 11.45
N GLU A 60 36.02 9.08 12.27
CA GLU A 60 35.39 7.81 12.59
C GLU A 60 34.73 7.13 11.37
N LEU A 61 34.43 7.89 10.31
CA LEU A 61 33.92 7.41 9.02
C LEU A 61 34.97 7.50 7.90
N GLY A 62 36.19 7.99 8.19
CA GLY A 62 37.26 8.14 7.21
C GLY A 62 37.03 9.25 6.18
N TYR A 63 36.27 10.29 6.52
CA TYR A 63 36.06 11.47 5.68
C TYR A 63 36.89 12.65 6.17
N TYR A 64 37.69 13.22 5.27
CA TYR A 64 38.60 14.33 5.58
C TYR A 64 38.51 15.46 4.55
N LEU A 65 38.68 16.69 5.04
CA LEU A 65 38.88 17.90 4.25
C LEU A 65 40.15 17.84 3.37
N THR A 66 41.06 16.91 3.66
CA THR A 66 42.28 16.68 2.87
C THR A 66 42.09 15.64 1.76
N ASP A 67 40.91 15.03 1.67
CA ASP A 67 40.60 14.01 0.67
C ASP A 67 40.75 14.55 -0.76
N ARG A 68 41.11 13.64 -1.68
CA ARG A 68 41.29 13.91 -3.11
C ARG A 68 40.42 12.96 -3.94
N PRO A 69 39.84 13.40 -5.06
CA PRO A 69 40.02 14.71 -5.71
C PRO A 69 39.33 15.89 -5.00
N TYR A 70 38.31 15.62 -4.17
CA TYR A 70 37.51 16.64 -3.50
C TYR A 70 37.56 16.48 -1.97
N PRO A 71 37.59 17.58 -1.20
CA PRO A 71 37.47 17.53 0.25
C PRO A 71 36.08 17.00 0.65
N ARG A 72 36.02 16.19 1.72
CA ARG A 72 34.78 15.58 2.21
C ARG A 72 34.62 15.79 3.71
N GLY A 73 33.40 16.00 4.16
CA GLY A 73 33.11 16.18 5.59
C GLY A 73 31.63 16.34 5.87
N GLU A 74 31.27 16.38 7.15
CA GLU A 74 29.91 16.71 7.56
C GLU A 74 29.61 18.17 7.24
N LEU A 75 28.47 18.41 6.60
CA LEU A 75 27.98 19.74 6.28
C LEU A 75 27.39 20.40 7.53
N LEU A 76 27.94 21.56 7.85
CA LEU A 76 27.40 22.48 8.86
C LEU A 76 27.01 23.79 8.17
N LEU A 77 25.83 24.33 8.47
CA LEU A 77 25.34 25.54 7.78
C LEU A 77 24.61 26.54 8.68
N LYS A 78 24.56 27.79 8.23
CA LYS A 78 23.71 28.87 8.75
C LYS A 78 22.71 29.24 7.66
N THR A 79 21.43 29.31 8.03
CA THR A 79 20.35 29.60 7.12
C THR A 79 19.28 30.42 7.82
N SER A 80 18.68 31.36 7.10
CA SER A 80 17.54 32.15 7.59
C SER A 80 16.27 31.30 7.76
N SER A 81 16.27 30.06 7.24
CA SER A 81 15.13 29.13 7.30
C SER A 81 15.21 28.12 8.45
N ILE A 82 16.12 28.31 9.40
CA ILE A 82 16.34 27.36 10.49
C ILE A 82 15.17 27.31 11.48
N ILE A 83 14.83 26.13 11.98
CA ILE A 83 13.84 25.96 13.05
C ILE A 83 14.32 26.56 14.39
N PRO A 84 13.39 26.97 15.27
CA PRO A 84 13.75 27.43 16.61
C PRO A 84 14.16 26.30 17.57
N GLY A 85 13.88 25.04 17.22
CA GLY A 85 14.20 23.85 18.02
C GLY A 85 13.11 22.79 18.04
N TYR A 86 13.36 21.67 18.71
CA TYR A 86 12.42 20.57 18.85
C TYR A 86 11.46 20.78 20.04
N TYR A 87 10.16 20.61 19.79
CA TYR A 87 9.13 20.83 20.81
C TYR A 87 9.31 19.92 22.04
N LYS A 88 9.45 20.54 23.23
CA LYS A 88 9.68 19.87 24.53
C LYS A 88 10.90 18.94 24.57
N ARG A 89 11.91 19.20 23.74
CA ARG A 89 13.17 18.44 23.68
C ARG A 89 14.38 19.38 23.69
N PRO A 90 14.66 20.06 24.82
CA PRO A 90 15.75 21.04 24.90
C PRO A 90 17.12 20.41 24.66
N GLU A 91 17.38 19.21 25.21
CA GLU A 91 18.65 18.49 25.02
C GLU A 91 18.94 18.20 23.53
N LEU A 92 17.94 17.71 22.79
CA LEU A 92 18.08 17.48 21.34
C LEU A 92 18.21 18.78 20.55
N THR A 93 17.71 19.90 21.08
CA THR A 93 17.81 21.22 20.44
C THR A 93 19.21 21.79 20.60
N GLU A 94 19.84 21.60 21.75
CA GLU A 94 21.24 21.99 21.96
C GLU A 94 22.19 21.21 21.05
N ASP A 95 21.93 19.91 20.87
CA ASP A 95 22.73 19.03 19.99
C ASP A 95 22.63 19.36 18.50
N LEU A 96 21.63 20.14 18.06
CA LEU A 96 21.47 20.54 16.66
C LEU A 96 22.57 21.48 16.18
N PHE A 97 23.14 22.27 17.08
CA PHE A 97 24.06 23.34 16.74
C PHE A 97 25.46 23.05 17.28
N ASP A 98 26.48 23.56 16.58
CA ASP A 98 27.81 23.65 17.16
C ASP A 98 27.96 24.91 18.04
N ALA A 99 29.11 25.04 18.71
CA ALA A 99 29.40 26.18 19.58
C ALA A 99 29.43 27.54 18.84
N ALA A 100 29.51 27.54 17.51
CA ALA A 100 29.51 28.74 16.66
C ALA A 100 28.13 29.02 16.01
N GLY A 101 27.11 28.22 16.36
CA GLY A 101 25.73 28.36 15.88
C GLY A 101 25.49 27.81 14.48
N TYR A 102 26.34 26.91 13.97
CA TYR A 102 26.05 26.19 12.72
C TYR A 102 25.18 24.98 13.03
N TYR A 103 24.12 24.81 12.24
CA TYR A 103 23.29 23.61 12.26
C TYR A 103 24.08 22.43 11.68
N ARG A 104 24.13 21.33 12.44
CA ARG A 104 24.70 20.04 12.04
C ARG A 104 23.67 19.28 11.23
N THR A 105 23.86 19.20 9.91
CA THR A 105 22.91 18.46 9.05
C THR A 105 22.94 16.97 9.31
N GLY A 106 24.06 16.43 9.81
CA GLY A 106 24.30 15.00 9.88
C GLY A 106 24.58 14.37 8.52
N ASP A 107 24.76 15.16 7.45
CA ASP A 107 25.02 14.69 6.09
C ASP A 107 26.48 14.96 5.70
N ILE A 108 27.15 13.96 5.14
CA ILE A 108 28.50 14.03 4.58
C ILE A 108 28.38 14.47 3.13
N VAL A 109 29.17 15.48 2.75
CA VAL A 109 29.21 16.00 1.37
C VAL A 109 30.65 16.10 0.86
N ALA A 110 30.80 16.09 -0.46
CA ALA A 110 32.02 16.43 -1.18
C ALA A 110 31.86 17.82 -1.80
N GLU A 111 32.85 18.70 -1.65
CA GLU A 111 32.84 20.03 -2.26
C GLU A 111 33.58 20.02 -3.60
N HIS A 112 32.84 20.20 -4.68
CA HIS A 112 33.34 20.14 -6.06
C HIS A 112 33.74 21.52 -6.61
N GLY A 113 33.52 22.57 -5.82
CA GLY A 113 33.78 23.97 -6.15
C GLY A 113 33.00 24.87 -5.21
N GLU A 114 33.25 26.18 -5.28
CA GLU A 114 32.54 27.16 -4.45
C GLU A 114 31.02 27.02 -4.64
N ASN A 115 30.29 26.78 -3.55
CA ASN A 115 28.84 26.52 -3.52
C ASN A 115 28.38 25.26 -4.28
N LYS A 116 29.27 24.34 -4.67
CA LYS A 116 28.93 23.08 -5.34
C LYS A 116 29.15 21.89 -4.42
N LEU A 117 28.08 21.41 -3.79
CA LEU A 117 28.12 20.36 -2.78
C LEU A 117 27.41 19.11 -3.27
N HIS A 118 28.09 17.97 -3.21
CA HIS A 118 27.55 16.67 -3.57
C HIS A 118 27.34 15.83 -2.33
N PHE A 119 26.12 15.31 -2.14
CA PHE A 119 25.85 14.36 -1.08
C PHE A 119 26.69 13.08 -1.24
N VAL A 120 27.30 12.63 -0.15
CA VAL A 120 28.15 11.43 -0.10
C VAL A 120 27.54 10.37 0.82
N ASP A 121 27.20 10.75 2.05
CA ASP A 121 26.80 9.81 3.10
C ASP A 121 26.03 10.52 4.24
N ARG A 122 25.63 9.80 5.29
CA ARG A 122 25.13 10.38 6.54
C ARG A 122 25.99 10.00 7.73
N ARG A 123 26.23 10.95 8.63
CA ARG A 123 26.95 10.74 9.90
C ARG A 123 26.24 9.72 10.80
N LYS A 124 24.91 9.75 10.81
CA LYS A 124 24.08 8.71 11.43
C LYS A 124 23.49 7.88 10.30
N ASN A 125 23.90 6.62 10.20
CA ASN A 125 23.71 5.67 9.08
C ASN A 125 22.21 5.37 8.77
N VAL A 126 21.48 6.38 8.28
CA VAL A 126 20.05 6.35 7.94
C VAL A 126 19.91 6.43 6.43
N VAL A 127 19.41 5.36 5.82
CA VAL A 127 19.18 5.27 4.37
C VAL A 127 17.71 5.47 4.07
N LYS A 128 17.40 6.27 3.04
CA LYS A 128 16.05 6.35 2.49
C LYS A 128 15.94 5.35 1.34
N LEU A 129 15.05 4.37 1.45
CA LEU A 129 14.81 3.35 0.42
C LEU A 129 13.99 3.93 -0.76
N SER A 130 13.94 3.21 -1.87
CA SER A 130 13.29 3.68 -3.12
C SER A 130 11.79 3.95 -2.99
N GLN A 131 11.11 3.31 -2.04
CA GLN A 131 9.71 3.56 -1.68
C GLN A 131 9.50 4.81 -0.80
N GLY A 132 10.57 5.52 -0.45
CA GLY A 132 10.51 6.77 0.32
C GLY A 132 10.60 6.61 1.85
N GLU A 133 10.72 5.39 2.36
CA GLU A 133 10.83 5.09 3.78
C GLU A 133 12.27 5.21 4.29
N PHE A 134 12.44 5.68 5.54
CA PHE A 134 13.75 5.81 6.18
C PHE A 134 14.07 4.59 7.04
N VAL A 135 15.27 4.04 6.87
CA VAL A 135 15.80 2.91 7.63
C VAL A 135 17.10 3.29 8.31
N THR A 136 17.17 3.11 9.63
CA THR A 136 18.39 3.39 10.41
C THR A 136 19.23 2.12 10.51
N LEU A 137 20.24 1.97 9.65
CA LEU A 137 21.07 0.75 9.56
C LEU A 137 21.79 0.45 10.88
N ALA A 138 22.34 1.47 11.53
CA ALA A 138 23.02 1.31 12.83
C ALA A 138 22.09 0.79 13.94
N ARG A 139 20.79 1.14 13.90
CA ARG A 139 19.78 0.60 14.82
C ARG A 139 19.53 -0.87 14.55
N LEU A 140 19.45 -1.26 13.28
CA LEU A 140 19.28 -2.67 12.88
C LEU A 140 20.51 -3.50 13.24
N GLU A 141 21.71 -3.00 12.98
CA GLU A 141 22.97 -3.64 13.39
C GLU A 141 23.03 -3.84 14.90
N THR A 142 22.70 -2.80 15.68
CA THR A 142 22.67 -2.89 17.14
C THR A 142 21.66 -3.94 17.60
N LEU A 143 20.46 -3.93 17.03
CA LEU A 143 19.40 -4.89 17.38
C LEU A 143 19.81 -6.34 17.08
N PHE A 144 20.24 -6.60 15.85
CA PHE A 144 20.56 -7.96 15.40
C PHE A 144 21.92 -8.46 15.92
N SER A 145 22.82 -7.57 16.36
CA SER A 145 24.04 -7.97 17.07
C SER A 145 23.76 -8.71 18.38
N GLY A 146 22.55 -8.56 18.94
CA GLY A 146 22.10 -9.31 20.10
C GLY A 146 21.73 -10.78 19.82
N ILE A 147 21.74 -11.24 18.56
CA ILE A 147 21.47 -12.65 18.23
C ILE A 147 22.64 -13.52 18.74
N PRO A 148 22.40 -14.49 19.65
CA PRO A 148 23.48 -15.23 20.32
C PRO A 148 24.42 -16.00 19.38
N ASP A 149 23.92 -16.39 18.20
CA ASP A 149 24.64 -17.22 17.23
C ASP A 149 25.45 -16.41 16.20
N LEU A 150 25.48 -15.07 16.33
CA LEU A 150 26.25 -14.17 15.46
C LEU A 150 27.50 -13.63 16.16
N ASP A 151 28.61 -13.60 15.43
CA ASP A 151 29.85 -12.95 15.84
C ASP A 151 29.90 -11.48 15.36
N SER A 152 29.34 -11.20 14.19
CA SER A 152 29.30 -9.86 13.60
C SER A 152 28.15 -9.72 12.60
N ILE A 153 27.63 -8.50 12.48
CA ILE A 153 26.65 -8.13 11.46
C ILE A 153 27.06 -6.79 10.83
N PHE A 154 26.83 -6.69 9.53
CA PHE A 154 26.85 -5.42 8.79
C PHE A 154 25.57 -5.33 7.97
N VAL A 155 24.79 -4.27 8.14
CA VAL A 155 23.55 -4.07 7.36
C VAL A 155 23.83 -3.01 6.30
N HIS A 156 23.43 -3.31 5.07
CA HIS A 156 23.63 -2.42 3.93
C HIS A 156 22.33 -2.19 3.17
N ALA A 157 22.12 -0.95 2.78
CA ALA A 157 21.10 -0.53 1.84
C ALA A 157 21.61 0.72 1.12
N ASN A 158 21.02 1.01 -0.03
CA ASN A 158 21.18 2.30 -0.70
C ASN A 158 19.81 2.82 -1.16
N SER A 159 19.76 4.03 -1.70
CA SER A 159 18.50 4.68 -2.07
C SER A 159 17.82 4.13 -3.33
N GLU A 160 18.50 3.28 -4.09
CA GLU A 160 17.91 2.62 -5.26
C GLU A 160 17.20 1.31 -4.88
N TRP A 161 17.46 0.79 -3.68
CA TRP A 161 16.93 -0.48 -3.20
C TRP A 161 15.63 -0.29 -2.43
N SER A 162 14.73 -1.29 -2.51
CA SER A 162 13.46 -1.28 -1.78
C SER A 162 13.51 -2.01 -0.43
N PHE A 163 14.65 -2.63 -0.10
CA PHE A 163 14.87 -3.35 1.15
C PHE A 163 16.37 -3.40 1.49
N PRO A 164 16.73 -3.54 2.79
CA PRO A 164 18.11 -3.77 3.19
C PRO A 164 18.54 -5.22 2.94
N LEU A 165 19.85 -5.42 2.81
CA LEU A 165 20.53 -6.71 2.88
C LEU A 165 21.53 -6.68 4.04
N ALA A 166 22.00 -7.85 4.46
CA ALA A 166 22.99 -7.96 5.53
C ALA A 166 24.19 -8.82 5.14
N VAL A 167 25.27 -8.66 5.90
CA VAL A 167 26.39 -9.59 5.97
C VAL A 167 26.39 -10.15 7.38
N LEU A 168 26.31 -11.47 7.52
CA LEU A 168 26.24 -12.15 8.81
C LEU A 168 27.46 -13.07 8.97
N ALA A 169 28.24 -12.86 10.04
CA ALA A 169 29.29 -13.79 10.44
C ALA A 169 28.74 -14.71 11.55
N PRO A 170 28.45 -15.99 11.26
CA PRO A 170 28.03 -16.94 12.30
C PRO A 170 29.17 -17.21 13.27
N ASN A 171 28.85 -17.42 14.54
CA ASN A 171 29.88 -17.79 15.52
C ASN A 171 30.33 -19.25 15.34
N ALA A 172 31.51 -19.59 15.88
CA ALA A 172 32.07 -20.94 15.78
C ALA A 172 31.17 -22.04 16.36
N ARG A 173 30.32 -21.71 17.35
CA ARG A 173 29.39 -22.69 17.96
C ARG A 173 28.28 -23.07 16.99
N LEU A 174 27.72 -22.10 16.27
CA LEU A 174 26.69 -22.34 15.26
C LEU A 174 27.25 -23.14 14.09
N VAL A 175 28.45 -22.78 13.63
CA VAL A 175 29.14 -23.50 12.53
C VAL A 175 29.39 -24.96 12.92
N ALA A 176 29.89 -25.21 14.14
CA ALA A 176 30.12 -26.57 14.64
C ALA A 176 28.81 -27.36 14.84
N ARG A 177 27.73 -26.71 15.29
CA ARG A 177 26.42 -27.35 15.51
C ARG A 177 25.83 -27.95 14.23
N PHE A 178 26.12 -27.35 13.07
CA PHE A 178 25.61 -27.77 11.78
C PHE A 178 26.69 -28.36 10.86
N ASP A 179 27.83 -28.77 11.42
CA ASP A 179 28.97 -29.35 10.67
C ASP A 179 29.41 -28.50 9.45
N GLY A 180 29.30 -27.18 9.56
CA GLY A 180 29.61 -26.25 8.46
C GLY A 180 28.61 -26.23 7.31
N SER A 181 27.43 -26.84 7.45
CA SER A 181 26.37 -26.82 6.44
C SER A 181 25.81 -25.41 6.25
N GLU A 182 26.21 -24.76 5.14
CA GLU A 182 25.79 -23.40 4.80
C GLU A 182 24.26 -23.27 4.71
N VAL A 183 23.58 -24.29 4.18
CA VAL A 183 22.11 -24.32 4.05
C VAL A 183 21.44 -24.28 5.42
N MET A 184 21.91 -25.09 6.37
CA MET A 184 21.33 -25.17 7.71
C MET A 184 21.64 -23.91 8.54
N ILE A 185 22.88 -23.42 8.45
CA ILE A 185 23.30 -22.15 9.06
C ILE A 185 22.44 -21.01 8.53
N ARG A 186 22.22 -20.96 7.20
CA ARG A 186 21.41 -19.93 6.56
C ARG A 186 19.97 -19.97 7.07
N ALA A 187 19.34 -21.14 7.04
CA ALA A 187 17.96 -21.31 7.51
C ALA A 187 17.79 -20.88 8.98
N HIS A 188 18.73 -21.24 9.85
CA HIS A 188 18.72 -20.86 11.26
C HIS A 188 18.83 -19.34 11.46
N LEU A 189 19.74 -18.68 10.74
CA LEU A 189 19.95 -17.24 10.85
C LEU A 189 18.77 -16.44 10.28
N ILE A 190 18.12 -16.90 9.20
CA ILE A 190 16.89 -16.29 8.67
C ILE A 190 15.81 -16.29 9.75
N GLU A 191 15.59 -17.43 10.42
CA GLU A 191 14.56 -17.53 11.46
C GLU A 191 14.92 -16.67 12.70
N ALA A 192 16.20 -16.60 13.07
CA ALA A 192 16.67 -15.73 14.15
C ALA A 192 16.39 -14.25 13.86
N ILE A 193 16.74 -13.76 12.66
CA ILE A 193 16.47 -12.37 12.24
C ILE A 193 14.95 -12.10 12.26
N ARG A 194 14.14 -12.99 11.68
CA ARG A 194 12.67 -12.84 11.64
C ARG A 194 12.06 -12.81 13.03
N LYS A 195 12.55 -13.66 13.95
CA LYS A 195 12.11 -13.66 15.35
C LYS A 195 12.46 -12.34 16.04
N THR A 196 13.72 -11.91 15.98
CA THR A 196 14.16 -10.65 16.60
C THR A 196 13.44 -9.43 16.02
N ALA A 197 13.18 -9.41 14.70
CA ALA A 197 12.42 -8.35 14.05
C ALA A 197 10.96 -8.27 14.55
N ARG A 198 10.29 -9.41 14.72
CA ARG A 198 8.93 -9.48 15.27
C ARG A 198 8.87 -8.98 16.71
N GLU A 199 9.80 -9.41 17.56
CA GLU A 199 9.88 -8.99 18.97
C GLU A 199 10.16 -7.48 19.11
N ALA A 200 10.94 -6.91 18.20
CA ALA A 200 11.25 -5.48 18.17
C ALA A 200 10.19 -4.62 17.45
N GLY A 201 9.14 -5.22 16.87
CA GLY A 201 8.09 -4.51 16.14
C GLY A 201 8.60 -3.78 14.89
N LEU A 202 9.60 -4.35 14.19
CA LEU A 202 10.12 -3.76 12.96
C LEU A 202 9.09 -3.80 11.84
N ARG A 203 9.11 -2.77 10.99
CA ARG A 203 8.33 -2.75 9.75
C ARG A 203 8.94 -3.71 8.73
N SER A 204 8.13 -4.24 7.82
CA SER A 204 8.58 -5.21 6.81
C SER A 204 9.79 -4.72 5.98
N PHE A 205 9.82 -3.43 5.63
CA PHE A 205 10.91 -2.83 4.87
C PHE A 205 12.19 -2.54 5.68
N GLU A 206 12.15 -2.65 7.03
CA GLU A 206 13.33 -2.53 7.88
C GLU A 206 14.08 -3.88 8.03
N ILE A 207 13.45 -4.99 7.66
CA ILE A 207 14.01 -6.33 7.86
C ILE A 207 14.93 -6.67 6.67
N PRO A 208 16.20 -7.08 6.89
CA PRO A 208 17.06 -7.55 5.81
C PRO A 208 16.38 -8.68 5.03
N ARG A 209 16.20 -8.49 3.72
CA ARG A 209 15.47 -9.45 2.87
C ARG A 209 16.24 -10.75 2.71
N ASP A 210 17.56 -10.63 2.61
CA ASP A 210 18.49 -11.75 2.59
C ASP A 210 19.88 -11.29 3.04
N PHE A 211 20.86 -12.20 3.09
CA PHE A 211 22.21 -11.89 3.51
C PHE A 211 23.33 -12.69 2.81
N VAL A 212 24.53 -12.13 2.87
CA VAL A 212 25.80 -12.79 2.57
C VAL A 212 26.35 -13.42 3.85
N CYS A 213 26.66 -14.71 3.81
CA CYS A 213 27.31 -15.39 4.95
C CYS A 213 28.81 -15.08 4.92
N ALA A 214 29.31 -14.35 5.92
CA ALA A 214 30.73 -14.07 6.06
C ALA A 214 31.47 -15.28 6.62
N THR A 215 32.57 -15.64 5.98
CA THR A 215 33.44 -16.76 6.39
C THR A 215 34.36 -16.43 7.57
N GLU A 216 34.54 -15.14 7.86
CA GLU A 216 35.45 -14.61 8.88
C GLU A 216 34.73 -13.59 9.76
N LYS A 217 35.07 -13.59 11.06
CA LYS A 217 34.63 -12.56 11.99
C LYS A 217 35.26 -11.19 11.65
N PHE A 218 34.56 -10.10 11.94
CA PHE A 218 35.13 -8.77 11.79
C PHE A 218 36.15 -8.51 12.91
N THR A 219 37.39 -8.17 12.55
CA THR A 219 38.48 -7.92 13.51
C THR A 219 39.23 -6.64 13.16
N GLN A 220 40.07 -6.18 14.10
CA GLN A 220 41.01 -5.09 13.82
C GLN A 220 42.11 -5.55 12.85
N GLU A 221 42.61 -6.78 13.01
CA GLU A 221 43.67 -7.36 12.17
C GLU A 221 43.27 -7.44 10.69
N ASN A 222 42.00 -7.74 10.40
CA ASN A 222 41.49 -7.76 9.02
C ASN A 222 40.91 -6.40 8.56
N GLY A 223 41.11 -5.33 9.35
CA GLY A 223 40.76 -3.96 9.01
C GLY A 223 39.26 -3.68 8.92
N MET A 224 38.42 -4.58 9.42
CA MET A 224 36.95 -4.43 9.40
C MET A 224 36.43 -3.71 10.65
N LEU A 225 37.22 -3.67 11.73
CA LEU A 225 36.96 -2.88 12.93
C LEU A 225 38.03 -1.79 13.10
N SER A 226 37.63 -0.66 13.67
CA SER A 226 38.52 0.39 14.16
C SER A 226 39.30 -0.04 15.40
N ASP A 227 40.32 0.73 15.79
CA ASP A 227 41.10 0.54 17.02
C ASP A 227 40.23 0.51 18.30
N HIS A 228 39.01 1.05 18.22
CA HIS A 228 38.01 1.05 19.29
C HIS A 228 36.93 -0.03 19.13
N GLY A 229 37.12 -0.99 18.21
CA GLY A 229 36.25 -2.15 18.03
C GLY A 229 34.94 -1.86 17.28
N LYS A 230 34.77 -0.67 16.70
CA LYS A 230 33.58 -0.32 15.91
C LYS A 230 33.73 -0.73 14.45
N PRO A 231 32.67 -1.23 13.78
CA PRO A 231 32.68 -1.52 12.35
C PRO A 231 33.14 -0.34 11.50
N LEU A 232 34.10 -0.57 10.60
CA LEU A 232 34.53 0.41 9.60
C LEU A 232 33.66 0.25 8.36
N TRP A 233 32.51 0.91 8.34
CA TRP A 233 31.52 0.79 7.25
C TRP A 233 32.09 0.99 5.84
N PRO A 234 32.99 1.97 5.56
CA PRO A 234 33.59 2.10 4.23
C PRO A 234 34.38 0.86 3.80
N ARG A 235 35.08 0.20 4.73
CA ARG A 235 35.86 -1.02 4.47
C ARG A 235 34.96 -2.23 4.27
N LEU A 236 33.93 -2.36 5.10
CA LEU A 236 32.92 -3.42 4.97
C LEU A 236 32.16 -3.30 3.66
N ARG A 237 31.75 -2.08 3.29
CA ARG A 237 31.15 -1.77 2.00
C ARG A 237 32.11 -2.14 0.87
N GLN A 238 33.35 -1.65 0.88
CA GLN A 238 34.35 -1.97 -0.14
C GLN A 238 34.55 -3.50 -0.32
N ARG A 239 34.47 -4.28 0.75
CA ARG A 239 34.65 -5.74 0.72
C ARG A 239 33.42 -6.48 0.21
N TYR A 240 32.22 -6.08 0.63
CA TYR A 240 30.99 -6.85 0.42
C TYR A 240 30.02 -6.26 -0.62
N GLU A 241 30.22 -5.03 -1.08
CA GLU A 241 29.31 -4.32 -2.00
C GLU A 241 29.00 -5.15 -3.25
N ARG A 242 30.01 -5.71 -3.93
CA ARG A 242 29.78 -6.58 -5.10
C ARG A 242 28.91 -7.80 -4.81
N GLN A 243 29.06 -8.41 -3.65
CA GLN A 243 28.26 -9.59 -3.27
C GLN A 243 26.83 -9.20 -2.91
N LEU A 244 26.66 -8.06 -2.24
CA LEU A 244 25.36 -7.51 -1.88
C LEU A 244 24.59 -7.04 -3.12
N ASP A 245 25.25 -6.35 -4.06
CA ASP A 245 24.67 -5.94 -5.35
C ASP A 245 24.22 -7.16 -6.17
N ALA A 246 25.08 -8.18 -6.28
CA ALA A 246 24.75 -9.41 -6.99
C ALA A 246 23.57 -10.15 -6.33
N LEU A 247 23.52 -10.20 -5.00
CA LEU A 247 22.40 -10.79 -4.26
C LEU A 247 21.10 -10.01 -4.47
N HIS A 248 21.15 -8.69 -4.43
CA HIS A 248 20.00 -7.84 -4.71
C HIS A 248 19.45 -8.06 -6.13
N GLU A 249 20.33 -8.12 -7.13
CA GLU A 249 19.93 -8.37 -8.52
C GLU A 249 19.40 -9.80 -8.74
N GLN A 250 19.96 -10.80 -8.04
CA GLN A 250 19.41 -12.15 -8.03
C GLN A 250 18.00 -12.22 -7.44
N ILE A 251 17.74 -11.45 -6.37
CA ILE A 251 16.39 -11.37 -5.77
C ILE A 251 15.43 -10.71 -6.76
N LYS A 252 15.79 -9.56 -7.34
CA LYS A 252 14.96 -8.87 -8.35
C LYS A 252 14.67 -9.73 -9.58
N SER A 253 15.69 -10.40 -10.13
CA SER A 253 15.51 -11.27 -11.30
C SER A 253 14.70 -12.52 -11.00
N ARG A 254 14.81 -13.09 -9.79
CA ARG A 254 13.95 -14.19 -9.32
C ARG A 254 12.50 -13.72 -9.17
N GLU A 255 12.27 -12.54 -8.59
CA GLU A 255 10.92 -11.96 -8.50
C GLU A 255 10.34 -11.73 -9.90
N ALA A 256 11.10 -11.15 -10.84
CA ALA A 256 10.68 -10.97 -12.23
C ALA A 256 10.36 -12.29 -12.97
N SER A 257 11.16 -13.33 -12.71
CA SER A 257 10.95 -14.66 -13.31
C SER A 257 9.75 -15.39 -12.69
N GLN A 258 9.51 -15.22 -11.39
CA GLN A 258 8.30 -15.74 -10.73
C GLN A 258 7.03 -15.13 -11.31
N PHE A 259 7.04 -13.84 -11.70
CA PHE A 259 5.91 -13.23 -12.41
C PHE A 259 5.66 -13.85 -13.80
N LEU A 260 6.72 -14.19 -14.54
CA LEU A 260 6.60 -14.92 -15.81
C LEU A 260 6.06 -16.35 -15.63
N ASP A 261 6.46 -17.04 -14.55
CA ASP A 261 5.96 -18.37 -14.22
C ASP A 261 4.47 -18.35 -13.83
N ILE A 262 4.02 -17.34 -13.08
CA ILE A 262 2.60 -17.14 -12.72
C ILE A 262 1.74 -16.99 -14.00
N HIS A 263 2.19 -16.20 -14.98
CA HIS A 263 1.50 -16.06 -16.27
C HIS A 263 1.43 -17.36 -17.07
N ARG A 264 2.47 -18.21 -17.01
CA ARG A 264 2.46 -19.52 -17.68
C ARG A 264 1.49 -20.47 -17.00
N LEU A 265 1.48 -20.49 -15.67
CA LEU A 265 0.62 -21.36 -14.87
C LEU A 265 -0.86 -21.03 -15.04
N ALA A 266 -1.21 -19.75 -15.20
CA ALA A 266 -2.59 -19.32 -15.44
C ALA A 266 -3.23 -19.91 -16.71
N LYS A 267 -2.42 -20.39 -17.66
CA LYS A 267 -2.92 -21.05 -18.88
C LYS A 267 -3.19 -22.55 -18.69
N GLU A 268 -2.59 -23.19 -17.68
CA GLU A 268 -2.52 -24.65 -17.56
C GLU A 268 -3.03 -25.18 -16.21
N ARG A 269 -3.25 -24.31 -15.22
CA ARG A 269 -3.61 -24.67 -13.84
C ARG A 269 -4.91 -24.00 -13.38
N PRO A 270 -5.63 -24.60 -12.41
CA PRO A 270 -6.77 -23.96 -11.75
C PRO A 270 -6.40 -22.62 -11.14
N ALA A 271 -7.35 -21.66 -11.08
CA ALA A 271 -7.05 -20.32 -10.62
C ALA A 271 -6.52 -20.29 -9.17
N ILE A 272 -6.96 -21.24 -8.33
CA ILE A 272 -6.53 -21.33 -6.94
C ILE A 272 -5.03 -21.62 -6.79
N GLU A 273 -4.43 -22.41 -7.69
CA GLU A 273 -2.99 -22.68 -7.66
C GLU A 273 -2.19 -21.41 -7.98
N VAL A 274 -2.67 -20.65 -8.96
CA VAL A 274 -2.08 -19.37 -9.36
C VAL A 274 -2.23 -18.32 -8.26
N VAL A 275 -3.40 -18.25 -7.61
CA VAL A 275 -3.65 -17.35 -6.47
C VAL A 275 -2.68 -17.68 -5.33
N ARG A 276 -2.52 -18.95 -4.96
CA ARG A 276 -1.59 -19.37 -3.91
C ARG A 276 -0.15 -19.01 -4.24
N GLN A 277 0.27 -19.20 -5.50
CA GLN A 277 1.62 -18.83 -5.93
C GLN A 277 1.83 -17.31 -5.96
N ALA A 278 0.84 -16.53 -6.40
CA ALA A 278 0.91 -15.08 -6.35
C ALA A 278 1.00 -14.57 -4.90
N VAL A 279 0.25 -15.18 -3.97
CA VAL A 279 0.34 -14.89 -2.53
C VAL A 279 1.72 -15.25 -1.97
N GLN A 280 2.27 -16.42 -2.35
CA GLN A 280 3.63 -16.83 -1.99
C GLN A 280 4.65 -15.77 -2.43
N THR A 281 4.60 -15.34 -3.68
CA THR A 281 5.54 -14.35 -4.23
C THR A 281 5.39 -12.99 -3.56
N VAL A 282 4.17 -12.51 -3.37
CA VAL A 282 3.92 -11.18 -2.80
C VAL A 282 4.24 -11.10 -1.31
N LEU A 283 3.91 -12.14 -0.52
CA LEU A 283 4.11 -12.14 0.93
C LEU A 283 5.39 -12.84 1.38
N GLY A 284 6.07 -13.57 0.50
CA GLY A 284 7.27 -14.35 0.84
C GLY A 284 7.01 -15.47 1.84
N VAL A 285 5.77 -15.97 1.92
CA VAL A 285 5.36 -17.06 2.82
C VAL A 285 5.60 -18.42 2.15
N PRO A 286 6.02 -19.46 2.89
CA PRO A 286 6.30 -20.78 2.32
C PRO A 286 5.01 -21.43 1.77
N PRO A 287 5.07 -22.18 0.66
CA PRO A 287 3.88 -22.70 -0.03
C PRO A 287 3.07 -23.68 0.83
N GLU A 288 3.70 -24.38 1.76
CA GLU A 288 3.05 -25.30 2.69
C GLU A 288 2.16 -24.58 3.72
N ALA A 289 2.43 -23.29 3.96
CA ALA A 289 1.67 -22.47 4.91
C ALA A 289 0.45 -21.77 4.28
N ILE A 290 0.23 -21.93 2.97
CA ILE A 290 -0.85 -21.27 2.24
C ILE A 290 -1.93 -22.29 1.92
N SER A 291 -3.05 -22.29 2.64
CA SER A 291 -4.22 -23.11 2.28
C SER A 291 -5.34 -22.28 1.63
N PRO A 292 -6.20 -22.89 0.79
CA PRO A 292 -7.28 -22.17 0.08
C PRO A 292 -8.29 -21.46 1.00
N ASP A 293 -8.49 -21.97 2.21
CA ASP A 293 -9.46 -21.49 3.20
C ASP A 293 -8.92 -20.35 4.11
N MET A 294 -7.66 -19.94 3.91
CA MET A 294 -7.08 -18.79 4.63
C MET A 294 -7.48 -17.46 4.02
N HIS A 295 -7.57 -16.42 4.84
CA HIS A 295 -7.69 -15.05 4.35
C HIS A 295 -6.31 -14.48 4.06
N PHE A 296 -6.22 -13.61 3.04
CA PHE A 296 -4.97 -12.93 2.69
C PHE A 296 -4.33 -12.19 3.89
N ARG A 297 -5.17 -11.63 4.77
CA ARG A 297 -4.73 -10.92 5.98
C ARG A 297 -4.17 -11.85 7.05
N ASP A 298 -4.68 -13.07 7.15
CA ASP A 298 -4.20 -14.08 8.12
C ASP A 298 -2.78 -14.55 7.76
N LEU A 299 -2.42 -14.47 6.48
CA LEU A 299 -1.09 -14.76 5.95
C LEU A 299 -0.09 -13.60 6.12
N GLY A 300 -0.48 -12.51 6.79
CA GLY A 300 0.34 -11.32 6.97
C GLY A 300 0.23 -10.30 5.84
N GLY A 301 -0.79 -10.42 4.98
CA GLY A 301 -1.10 -9.42 3.96
C GLY A 301 -1.63 -8.11 4.54
N ASP A 302 -1.24 -7.00 3.93
CA ASP A 302 -1.68 -5.64 4.24
C ASP A 302 -2.25 -4.95 3.00
N SER A 303 -2.63 -3.67 3.11
CA SER A 303 -3.22 -2.93 1.99
C SER A 303 -2.26 -2.71 0.82
N LEU A 304 -0.95 -2.61 1.06
CA LEU A 304 0.04 -2.38 0.01
C LEU A 304 0.38 -3.69 -0.72
N SER A 305 0.54 -4.78 0.03
CA SER A 305 0.72 -6.10 -0.57
C SER A 305 -0.54 -6.57 -1.29
N ALA A 306 -1.74 -6.16 -0.85
CA ALA A 306 -2.97 -6.42 -1.59
C ALA A 306 -3.06 -5.68 -2.94
N VAL A 307 -2.55 -4.44 -3.04
CA VAL A 307 -2.44 -3.74 -4.33
C VAL A 307 -1.49 -4.49 -5.26
N SER A 308 -0.35 -4.95 -4.72
CA SER A 308 0.61 -5.75 -5.49
C SER A 308 -0.02 -7.06 -5.98
N LEU A 309 -0.70 -7.79 -5.09
CA LEU A 309 -1.40 -9.02 -5.46
C LEU A 309 -2.54 -8.78 -6.46
N SER A 310 -3.29 -7.69 -6.31
CA SER A 310 -4.34 -7.26 -7.24
C SER A 310 -3.78 -7.03 -8.64
N SER A 311 -2.67 -6.29 -8.76
CA SER A 311 -1.99 -6.07 -10.04
C SER A 311 -1.56 -7.39 -10.66
N VAL A 312 -0.89 -8.23 -9.89
CA VAL A 312 -0.36 -9.52 -10.37
C VAL A 312 -1.47 -10.41 -10.88
N LEU A 313 -2.55 -10.60 -10.11
CA LEU A 313 -3.68 -11.42 -10.52
C LEU A 313 -4.43 -10.80 -11.72
N SER A 314 -4.58 -9.47 -11.73
CA SER A 314 -5.29 -8.80 -12.81
C SER A 314 -4.54 -8.89 -14.14
N ASP A 315 -3.23 -8.68 -14.12
CA ASP A 315 -2.35 -8.84 -15.28
C ASP A 315 -2.32 -10.29 -15.74
N THR A 316 -2.19 -11.23 -14.78
CA THR A 316 -2.10 -12.66 -15.04
C THR A 316 -3.33 -13.22 -15.77
N PHE A 317 -4.52 -12.86 -15.29
CA PHE A 317 -5.78 -13.38 -15.82
C PHE A 317 -6.47 -12.45 -16.83
N ALA A 318 -5.88 -11.28 -17.10
CA ALA A 318 -6.46 -10.23 -17.94
C ALA A 318 -7.89 -9.84 -17.53
N ILE A 319 -8.18 -9.85 -16.22
CA ILE A 319 -9.45 -9.43 -15.63
C ILE A 319 -9.19 -8.51 -14.45
N ALA A 320 -10.11 -7.61 -14.11
CA ALA A 320 -9.96 -6.84 -12.88
C ALA A 320 -10.18 -7.74 -11.66
N VAL A 321 -9.17 -7.87 -10.80
CA VAL A 321 -9.26 -8.48 -9.46
C VAL A 321 -9.14 -7.37 -8.42
N PRO A 322 -10.26 -6.81 -7.93
CA PRO A 322 -10.24 -5.64 -7.06
C PRO A 322 -9.55 -5.91 -5.72
N VAL A 323 -8.83 -4.90 -5.19
CA VAL A 323 -8.14 -4.99 -3.90
C VAL A 323 -9.11 -5.31 -2.77
N ASP A 324 -10.34 -4.81 -2.83
CA ASP A 324 -11.37 -5.06 -1.82
C ASP A 324 -11.86 -6.50 -1.79
N VAL A 325 -11.75 -7.26 -2.90
CA VAL A 325 -11.97 -8.71 -2.91
C VAL A 325 -10.84 -9.41 -2.14
N ILE A 326 -9.60 -8.94 -2.28
CA ILE A 326 -8.42 -9.54 -1.64
C ILE A 326 -8.37 -9.25 -0.14
N ILE A 327 -8.63 -8.02 0.30
CA ILE A 327 -8.53 -7.63 1.73
C ILE A 327 -9.81 -7.88 2.53
N SER A 328 -10.87 -8.32 1.87
CA SER A 328 -12.17 -8.54 2.52
C SER A 328 -12.02 -9.57 3.64
N PRO A 329 -12.46 -9.27 4.88
CA PRO A 329 -12.49 -10.26 5.95
C PRO A 329 -13.54 -11.35 5.73
N ALA A 330 -14.33 -11.27 4.65
CA ALA A 330 -15.33 -12.26 4.30
C ALA A 330 -14.83 -13.28 3.26
N TYR A 331 -13.65 -13.06 2.66
CA TYR A 331 -13.18 -13.81 1.50
C TYR A 331 -11.83 -14.48 1.76
N ASP A 332 -11.82 -15.80 1.63
CA ASP A 332 -10.61 -16.62 1.62
C ASP A 332 -10.00 -16.69 0.22
N LEU A 333 -8.82 -17.33 0.09
CA LEU A 333 -8.16 -17.48 -1.21
C LEU A 333 -9.01 -18.27 -2.21
N GLN A 334 -9.83 -19.22 -1.74
CA GLN A 334 -10.77 -19.97 -2.58
C GLN A 334 -11.83 -19.05 -3.17
N HIS A 335 -12.34 -18.09 -2.40
CA HIS A 335 -13.30 -17.11 -2.89
C HIS A 335 -12.69 -16.20 -3.96
N ILE A 336 -11.44 -15.78 -3.78
CA ILE A 336 -10.70 -15.01 -4.80
C ILE A 336 -10.56 -15.82 -6.09
N SER A 337 -10.20 -17.11 -5.99
CA SER A 337 -10.13 -18.03 -7.12
C SER A 337 -11.49 -18.15 -7.83
N ASN A 338 -12.57 -18.35 -7.08
CA ASN A 338 -13.91 -18.49 -7.64
C ASN A 338 -14.36 -17.20 -8.34
N HIS A 339 -14.01 -16.03 -7.81
CA HIS A 339 -14.27 -14.74 -8.46
C HIS A 339 -13.55 -14.66 -9.83
N ILE A 340 -12.28 -15.08 -9.88
CA ILE A 340 -11.49 -15.13 -11.12
C ILE A 340 -12.13 -16.08 -12.13
N GLU A 341 -12.43 -17.31 -11.74
CA GLU A 341 -13.03 -18.32 -12.62
C GLU A 341 -14.42 -17.93 -13.11
N LYS A 342 -15.23 -17.29 -12.26
CA LYS A 342 -16.53 -16.74 -12.64
C LYS A 342 -16.38 -15.65 -13.71
N LYS A 343 -15.44 -14.70 -13.54
CA LYS A 343 -15.17 -13.67 -14.55
C LYS A 343 -14.60 -14.24 -15.86
N LEU A 344 -13.77 -15.28 -15.78
CA LEU A 344 -13.22 -15.95 -16.98
C LEU A 344 -14.27 -16.75 -17.75
N SER A 345 -15.18 -17.44 -17.06
CA SER A 345 -16.22 -18.28 -17.66
C SER A 345 -17.38 -17.49 -18.27
N LEU A 346 -17.74 -16.36 -17.66
CA LEU A 346 -18.82 -15.51 -18.15
C LEU A 346 -18.40 -14.66 -19.37
N GLY A 347 -17.10 -14.50 -19.62
CA GLY A 347 -16.59 -13.43 -20.47
C GLY A 347 -16.85 -12.06 -19.83
N ALA A 348 -16.17 -11.00 -20.27
CA ALA A 348 -16.42 -9.66 -19.75
C ALA A 348 -17.80 -9.14 -20.20
N ILE A 349 -18.87 -9.53 -19.49
CA ILE A 349 -20.26 -9.08 -19.74
C ILE A 349 -20.43 -7.61 -19.31
N ARG A 350 -19.68 -7.18 -18.30
CA ARG A 350 -19.80 -5.83 -17.73
C ARG A 350 -18.73 -4.90 -18.32
N PRO A 351 -19.10 -3.63 -18.59
CA PRO A 351 -18.16 -2.67 -19.12
C PRO A 351 -17.07 -2.34 -18.09
N THR A 352 -15.82 -2.25 -18.55
CA THR A 352 -14.70 -1.76 -17.75
C THR A 352 -14.55 -0.25 -17.87
N ALA A 353 -13.88 0.39 -16.91
CA ALA A 353 -13.55 1.82 -16.99
C ALA A 353 -12.84 2.19 -18.31
N GLN A 354 -11.98 1.31 -18.83
CA GLN A 354 -11.26 1.50 -20.09
C GLN A 354 -12.18 1.37 -21.30
N GLN A 355 -13.17 0.46 -21.27
CA GLN A 355 -14.17 0.37 -22.34
C GLN A 355 -15.09 1.60 -22.36
N VAL A 356 -15.42 2.16 -21.19
CA VAL A 356 -16.34 3.29 -21.08
C VAL A 356 -15.68 4.61 -21.41
N HIS A 357 -14.47 4.85 -20.90
CA HIS A 357 -13.74 6.12 -21.05
C HIS A 357 -12.65 6.09 -22.13
N GLY A 358 -12.32 4.91 -22.66
CA GLY A 358 -11.28 4.69 -23.65
C GLY A 358 -9.98 4.11 -23.07
N PRO A 359 -9.18 3.39 -23.89
CA PRO A 359 -7.90 2.86 -23.45
C PRO A 359 -6.94 4.02 -23.11
N ASN A 360 -6.26 3.93 -21.97
CA ASN A 360 -5.32 4.93 -21.46
C ASN A 360 -5.93 6.33 -21.19
N ALA A 361 -7.23 6.41 -20.92
CA ALA A 361 -7.87 7.66 -20.53
C ALA A 361 -7.25 8.22 -19.24
N THR A 362 -6.68 9.42 -19.32
CA THR A 362 -6.15 10.18 -18.17
C THR A 362 -7.18 11.14 -17.57
N VAL A 363 -8.32 11.32 -18.25
CA VAL A 363 -9.44 12.16 -17.82
C VAL A 363 -10.74 11.37 -18.00
N TYR A 364 -11.48 11.19 -16.91
CA TYR A 364 -12.80 10.53 -16.91
C TYR A 364 -13.91 11.57 -16.99
N ARG A 365 -14.86 11.40 -17.89
CA ARG A 365 -16.00 12.32 -18.03
C ARG A 365 -17.29 11.63 -17.63
N ALA A 366 -18.13 12.34 -16.86
CA ALA A 366 -19.48 11.88 -16.54
C ALA A 366 -20.32 11.66 -17.82
N SER A 367 -20.08 12.44 -18.87
CA SER A 367 -20.73 12.27 -20.18
C SER A 367 -20.45 10.91 -20.83
N ASP A 368 -19.41 10.20 -20.41
CA ASP A 368 -19.09 8.87 -20.91
C ASP A 368 -19.95 7.79 -20.24
N LEU A 369 -20.58 8.09 -19.10
CA LEU A 369 -21.39 7.15 -18.31
C LEU A 369 -22.85 7.12 -18.81
N SER A 370 -23.05 6.76 -20.07
CA SER A 370 -24.39 6.65 -20.67
C SER A 370 -25.01 5.27 -20.39
N LEU A 371 -26.31 5.24 -20.08
CA LEU A 371 -27.00 4.01 -19.63
C LEU A 371 -26.95 2.87 -20.65
N ASP A 372 -26.90 3.18 -21.95
CA ASP A 372 -26.79 2.22 -23.04
C ASP A 372 -25.50 1.39 -23.01
N LYS A 373 -24.46 1.84 -22.30
CA LYS A 373 -23.23 1.07 -22.10
C LYS A 373 -23.36 0.00 -21.01
N PHE A 374 -24.37 0.09 -20.15
CA PHE A 374 -24.52 -0.76 -18.97
C PHE A 374 -25.82 -1.59 -18.99
N LEU A 375 -26.87 -1.09 -19.63
CA LEU A 375 -28.20 -1.70 -19.63
C LEU A 375 -28.59 -2.16 -21.03
N SER A 376 -29.35 -3.24 -21.11
CA SER A 376 -29.80 -3.76 -22.40
C SER A 376 -30.85 -2.85 -23.04
N PRO A 377 -30.90 -2.75 -24.39
CA PRO A 377 -31.91 -1.95 -25.08
C PRO A 377 -33.35 -2.34 -24.70
N GLU A 378 -33.61 -3.63 -24.44
CA GLU A 378 -34.93 -4.12 -24.05
C GLU A 378 -35.37 -3.53 -22.70
N LEU A 379 -34.44 -3.44 -21.73
CA LEU A 379 -34.72 -2.85 -20.43
C LEU A 379 -34.93 -1.33 -20.52
N LEU A 380 -34.17 -0.66 -21.38
CA LEU A 380 -34.33 0.79 -21.62
C LEU A 380 -35.63 1.12 -22.36
N MET A 381 -36.13 0.20 -23.19
CA MET A 381 -37.38 0.35 -23.93
C MET A 381 -38.62 -0.07 -23.14
N GLN A 382 -38.47 -0.76 -21.99
CA GLN A 382 -39.60 -1.09 -21.13
C GLN A 382 -40.26 0.19 -20.61
N GLN A 383 -41.44 0.50 -21.15
CA GLN A 383 -42.34 1.50 -20.59
C GLN A 383 -42.98 0.94 -19.33
N SER A 384 -42.23 0.94 -18.24
CA SER A 384 -42.79 0.67 -16.92
C SER A 384 -43.66 1.87 -16.53
N SER A 385 -44.94 1.61 -16.24
CA SER A 385 -45.79 2.64 -15.64
C SER A 385 -45.15 3.07 -14.32
N PRO A 386 -45.05 4.37 -14.01
CA PRO A 386 -44.62 4.81 -12.68
C PRO A 386 -45.49 4.09 -11.67
N SER A 387 -44.90 3.49 -10.63
CA SER A 387 -45.68 2.93 -9.54
C SER A 387 -46.62 4.04 -9.03
N GLN A 388 -47.92 3.73 -8.94
CA GLN A 388 -48.87 4.68 -8.37
C GLN A 388 -48.46 4.91 -6.92
N PHE A 389 -47.85 6.08 -6.65
CA PHE A 389 -47.56 6.52 -5.30
C PHE A 389 -48.86 6.53 -4.48
N GLY A 390 -49.05 5.52 -3.62
CA GLY A 390 -50.26 5.34 -2.83
C GLY A 390 -50.01 4.43 -1.62
N ALA A 391 -49.95 5.06 -0.43
CA ALA A 391 -49.46 4.53 0.85
C ALA A 391 -47.95 4.21 0.85
N GLY A 392 -47.24 4.51 1.95
CA GLY A 392 -45.76 4.47 2.04
C GLY A 392 -45.11 3.15 1.59
N PRO A 393 -43.78 3.15 1.32
CA PRO A 393 -43.09 2.00 0.75
C PRO A 393 -43.26 0.77 1.66
N LYS A 394 -43.72 -0.35 1.10
CA LYS A 394 -43.87 -1.60 1.85
C LYS A 394 -42.54 -2.31 1.97
N THR A 395 -41.66 -2.19 0.99
CA THR A 395 -40.34 -2.83 1.02
C THR A 395 -39.24 -1.89 0.53
N VAL A 396 -38.28 -1.60 1.40
CA VAL A 396 -37.12 -0.73 1.09
C VAL A 396 -35.87 -1.59 0.95
N LEU A 397 -35.11 -1.41 -0.13
CA LEU A 397 -33.77 -1.98 -0.30
C LEU A 397 -32.71 -0.97 0.11
N LEU A 398 -31.85 -1.32 1.06
CA LEU A 398 -30.71 -0.52 1.49
C LEU A 398 -29.39 -1.22 1.15
N THR A 399 -28.52 -0.52 0.43
CA THR A 399 -27.11 -0.90 0.29
C THR A 399 -26.23 -0.09 1.23
N GLY A 400 -25.10 -0.64 1.66
CA GLY A 400 -24.16 0.05 2.54
C GLY A 400 -24.58 0.10 4.02
N ALA A 401 -25.55 -0.71 4.45
CA ALA A 401 -26.09 -0.74 5.82
C ALA A 401 -25.03 -0.99 6.91
N THR A 402 -23.91 -1.63 6.57
CA THR A 402 -22.80 -1.90 7.51
C THR A 402 -21.77 -0.75 7.58
N GLY A 403 -21.94 0.29 6.77
CA GLY A 403 -21.04 1.45 6.69
C GLY A 403 -21.27 2.48 7.79
N PHE A 404 -20.42 3.51 7.81
CA PHE A 404 -20.43 4.57 8.83
C PHE A 404 -21.79 5.28 8.94
N LEU A 405 -22.34 5.76 7.82
CA LEU A 405 -23.67 6.38 7.74
C LEU A 405 -24.79 5.34 7.62
N GLY A 406 -24.57 4.29 6.83
CA GLY A 406 -25.58 3.29 6.49
C GLY A 406 -26.22 2.61 7.70
N ARG A 407 -25.49 2.40 8.79
CA ARG A 407 -26.06 1.84 10.03
C ARG A 407 -27.13 2.72 10.68
N PHE A 408 -26.96 4.04 10.61
CA PHE A 408 -27.93 4.98 11.17
C PHE A 408 -29.14 5.11 10.26
N LEU A 409 -28.92 5.05 8.93
CA LEU A 409 -30.00 4.98 7.95
C LEU A 409 -30.84 3.72 8.13
N ALA A 410 -30.20 2.55 8.28
CA ALA A 410 -30.90 1.29 8.52
C ALA A 410 -31.82 1.38 9.75
N LEU A 411 -31.33 1.99 10.84
CA LEU A 411 -32.13 2.18 12.05
C LEU A 411 -33.31 3.15 11.83
N ASP A 412 -33.07 4.33 11.23
CA ASP A 412 -34.13 5.32 10.98
C ASP A 412 -35.19 4.78 10.01
N ILE A 413 -34.76 4.06 8.96
CA ILE A 413 -35.67 3.40 8.02
C ILE A 413 -36.50 2.36 8.77
N LEU A 414 -35.88 1.42 9.51
CA LEU A 414 -36.60 0.41 10.30
C LEU A 414 -37.63 1.02 11.27
N GLU A 415 -37.29 2.14 11.93
CA GLU A 415 -38.21 2.83 12.84
C GLU A 415 -39.46 3.39 12.14
N ARG A 416 -39.34 3.78 10.87
CA ARG A 416 -40.45 4.27 10.05
C ARG A 416 -41.30 3.12 9.53
N ILE A 417 -40.70 2.15 8.84
CA ILE A 417 -41.46 1.04 8.21
C ILE A 417 -42.12 0.11 9.24
N ASN A 418 -41.56 -0.06 10.44
CA ASN A 418 -42.25 -0.85 11.49
C ASN A 418 -43.55 -0.19 11.98
N ARG A 419 -43.73 1.13 11.80
CA ARG A 419 -45.02 1.81 12.08
C ARG A 419 -46.03 1.57 10.96
N GLU A 420 -45.55 1.38 9.74
CA GLU A 420 -46.36 1.25 8.52
C GLU A 420 -46.59 -0.22 8.11
N GLY A 421 -45.90 -1.17 8.76
CA GLY A 421 -46.00 -2.60 8.47
C GLY A 421 -45.14 -3.08 7.30
N GLY A 422 -44.09 -2.34 6.93
CA GLY A 422 -43.19 -2.68 5.82
C GLY A 422 -41.96 -3.50 6.21
N LYS A 423 -41.04 -3.69 5.27
CA LYS A 423 -39.83 -4.52 5.36
C LYS A 423 -38.59 -3.74 4.90
N LEU A 424 -37.47 -3.89 5.60
CA LEU A 424 -36.15 -3.45 5.16
C LEU A 424 -35.36 -4.64 4.67
N ILE A 425 -34.90 -4.59 3.43
CA ILE A 425 -33.92 -5.53 2.89
C ILE A 425 -32.56 -4.84 2.86
N CYS A 426 -31.57 -5.41 3.53
CA CYS A 426 -30.19 -4.93 3.51
C CYS A 426 -29.30 -5.89 2.71
N ILE A 427 -28.54 -5.38 1.74
CA ILE A 427 -27.46 -6.14 1.11
C ILE A 427 -26.16 -5.89 1.88
N ALA A 428 -25.52 -6.97 2.33
CA ALA A 428 -24.23 -6.89 3.01
C ALA A 428 -23.26 -7.95 2.50
N ARG A 429 -22.02 -7.52 2.27
CA ARG A 429 -20.93 -8.39 1.81
C ARG A 429 -20.61 -9.45 2.85
N ALA A 430 -20.89 -10.71 2.53
CA ALA A 430 -20.63 -11.89 3.34
C ALA A 430 -20.70 -13.16 2.48
N ARG A 431 -20.22 -14.28 3.01
CA ARG A 431 -20.31 -15.60 2.35
C ARG A 431 -21.73 -16.19 2.33
N ASP A 432 -22.55 -15.82 3.32
CA ASP A 432 -23.92 -16.30 3.50
C ASP A 432 -24.76 -15.27 4.29
N SER A 433 -26.09 -15.33 4.15
CA SER A 433 -27.01 -14.35 4.74
C SER A 433 -26.96 -14.34 6.28
N LYS A 434 -26.58 -15.45 6.92
CA LYS A 434 -26.45 -15.49 8.38
C LYS A 434 -25.25 -14.68 8.85
N VAL A 435 -24.10 -14.84 8.19
CA VAL A 435 -22.91 -14.03 8.44
C VAL A 435 -23.15 -12.57 8.09
N ALA A 436 -23.92 -12.28 7.04
CA ALA A 436 -24.32 -10.92 6.67
C ALA A 436 -25.12 -10.25 7.80
N GLN A 437 -26.11 -10.97 8.36
CA GLN A 437 -26.92 -10.53 9.48
C GLN A 437 -26.07 -10.29 10.73
N ASP A 438 -25.22 -11.24 11.11
CA ASP A 438 -24.32 -11.09 12.27
C ASP A 438 -23.37 -9.90 12.11
N ARG A 439 -22.89 -9.65 10.89
CA ARG A 439 -22.04 -8.48 10.58
C ARG A 439 -22.81 -7.18 10.78
N LEU A 440 -24.05 -7.09 10.31
CA LEU A 440 -24.89 -5.90 10.51
C LEU A 440 -25.16 -5.66 12.00
N MET A 441 -25.51 -6.70 12.75
CA MET A 441 -25.73 -6.62 14.20
C MET A 441 -24.50 -6.09 14.95
N ARG A 442 -23.29 -6.59 14.60
CA ARG A 442 -22.03 -6.16 15.22
C ARG A 442 -21.76 -4.66 15.07
N VAL A 443 -22.23 -4.03 14.00
CA VAL A 443 -22.04 -2.59 13.75
C VAL A 443 -22.82 -1.71 14.76
N PHE A 444 -23.86 -2.26 15.39
CA PHE A 444 -24.61 -1.62 16.47
C PHE A 444 -24.02 -1.88 17.87
N GLY A 445 -22.95 -2.68 17.99
CA GLY A 445 -22.22 -2.96 19.23
C GLY A 445 -22.91 -3.95 20.16
N ASP A 446 -22.35 -4.12 21.36
CA ASP A 446 -22.82 -5.10 22.35
C ASP A 446 -24.31 -4.96 22.70
N SER A 447 -24.98 -6.09 22.91
CA SER A 447 -26.42 -6.21 23.19
C SER A 447 -26.92 -5.41 24.41
N GLY A 448 -26.00 -4.94 25.26
CA GLY A 448 -26.28 -4.10 26.41
C GLY A 448 -26.57 -2.63 26.07
N ASN A 449 -26.10 -2.12 24.93
CA ASN A 449 -26.17 -0.71 24.59
C ASN A 449 -27.56 -0.29 24.04
N THR A 450 -27.92 0.99 24.22
CA THR A 450 -29.25 1.51 23.87
C THR A 450 -29.56 1.41 22.37
N LEU A 451 -28.54 1.52 21.51
CA LEU A 451 -28.68 1.47 20.05
C LEU A 451 -28.99 0.03 19.58
N SER A 452 -28.27 -0.95 20.12
CA SER A 452 -28.43 -2.38 19.87
C SER A 452 -29.80 -2.87 20.34
N LYS A 453 -30.26 -2.43 21.53
CA LYS A 453 -31.63 -2.72 22.01
C LYS A 453 -32.73 -2.14 21.11
N ARG A 454 -32.57 -0.90 20.64
CA ARG A 454 -33.51 -0.29 19.69
C ARG A 454 -33.56 -1.07 18.38
N PHE A 455 -32.40 -1.45 17.85
CA PHE A 455 -32.30 -2.22 16.62
C PHE A 455 -32.92 -3.62 16.75
N MET A 456 -32.60 -4.38 17.82
CA MET A 456 -33.15 -5.71 18.07
C MET A 456 -34.68 -5.70 18.19
N ALA A 457 -35.28 -4.63 18.72
CA ALA A 457 -36.74 -4.51 18.80
C ALA A 457 -37.43 -4.38 17.42
N LEU A 458 -36.67 -4.04 16.37
CA LEU A 458 -37.16 -3.80 15.01
C LEU A 458 -36.77 -4.92 14.03
N GLU A 459 -35.99 -5.91 14.47
CA GLU A 459 -35.40 -6.95 13.63
C GLU A 459 -36.43 -7.78 12.85
N LYS A 460 -37.66 -7.94 13.38
CA LYS A 460 -38.71 -8.74 12.71
C LYS A 460 -39.06 -8.25 11.29
N ASN A 461 -38.79 -6.98 10.99
CA ASN A 461 -39.02 -6.35 9.68
C ASN A 461 -37.72 -6.20 8.87
N LEU A 462 -36.62 -6.79 9.32
CA LEU A 462 -35.32 -6.74 8.67
C LEU A 462 -35.01 -8.09 8.01
N GLU A 463 -34.65 -8.02 6.74
CA GLU A 463 -34.04 -9.12 5.99
C GLU A 463 -32.63 -8.70 5.57
N VAL A 464 -31.63 -9.56 5.84
CA VAL A 464 -30.24 -9.28 5.43
C VAL A 464 -29.81 -10.37 4.46
N ILE A 465 -29.48 -9.96 3.24
CA ILE A 465 -29.07 -10.86 2.17
C ILE A 465 -27.57 -10.70 1.94
N ALA A 466 -26.87 -11.83 1.85
CA ALA A 466 -25.48 -11.82 1.43
C ALA A 466 -25.37 -11.47 -0.05
N GLY A 467 -24.69 -10.37 -0.33
CA GLY A 467 -24.45 -9.88 -1.68
C GLY A 467 -23.33 -8.84 -1.70
N ASP A 468 -22.81 -8.58 -2.89
CA ASP A 468 -21.75 -7.61 -3.13
C ASP A 468 -22.16 -6.67 -4.26
N ILE A 469 -22.21 -5.38 -3.96
CA ILE A 469 -22.54 -4.35 -4.95
C ILE A 469 -21.52 -4.27 -6.09
N GLY A 470 -20.29 -4.77 -5.89
CA GLY A 470 -19.28 -4.87 -6.95
C GLY A 470 -19.54 -6.00 -7.95
N GLU A 471 -20.42 -6.94 -7.63
CA GLU A 471 -20.73 -8.11 -8.46
C GLU A 471 -21.96 -7.88 -9.35
N GLU A 472 -22.03 -8.63 -10.45
CA GLU A 472 -23.23 -8.71 -11.31
C GLU A 472 -24.46 -9.13 -10.48
N ARG A 473 -25.62 -8.50 -10.71
CA ARG A 473 -26.84 -8.71 -9.92
C ARG A 473 -26.61 -8.62 -8.41
N LEU A 474 -25.69 -7.74 -7.99
CA LEU A 474 -25.29 -7.57 -6.59
C LEU A 474 -24.74 -8.86 -5.94
N GLY A 475 -24.20 -9.78 -6.74
CA GLY A 475 -23.72 -11.09 -6.28
C GLY A 475 -24.84 -12.09 -5.95
N LEU A 476 -26.08 -11.77 -6.30
CA LEU A 476 -27.25 -12.59 -6.00
C LEU A 476 -27.48 -13.65 -7.08
N ASN A 477 -28.05 -14.79 -6.66
CA ASN A 477 -28.51 -15.80 -7.60
C ASN A 477 -29.77 -15.28 -8.37
N PRO A 478 -30.08 -15.84 -9.55
CA PRO A 478 -31.20 -15.36 -10.37
C PRO A 478 -32.56 -15.38 -9.66
N VAL A 479 -32.81 -16.35 -8.78
CA VAL A 479 -34.08 -16.47 -8.05
C VAL A 479 -34.25 -15.32 -7.04
N THR A 480 -33.20 -15.05 -6.25
CA THR A 480 -33.21 -13.94 -5.29
C THR A 480 -33.25 -12.59 -5.99
N TRP A 481 -32.57 -12.44 -7.12
CA TRP A 481 -32.64 -11.22 -7.94
C TRP A 481 -34.07 -10.94 -8.41
N GLU A 482 -34.75 -11.95 -8.96
CA GLU A 482 -36.12 -11.82 -9.44
C GLU A 482 -37.09 -11.46 -8.32
N GLN A 483 -36.94 -12.09 -7.15
CA GLN A 483 -37.73 -11.76 -5.96
C GLN A 483 -37.56 -10.30 -5.53
N LEU A 484 -36.33 -9.79 -5.51
CA LEU A 484 -36.08 -8.38 -5.18
C LEU A 484 -36.67 -7.45 -6.25
N ALA A 485 -36.59 -7.81 -7.52
CA ALA A 485 -37.14 -7.03 -8.61
C ALA A 485 -38.67 -6.90 -8.50
N GLU A 486 -39.36 -7.94 -8.02
CA GLU A 486 -40.82 -7.93 -7.81
C GLU A 486 -41.26 -7.25 -6.50
N GLU A 487 -40.51 -7.41 -5.40
CA GLU A 487 -40.97 -6.98 -4.07
C GLU A 487 -40.52 -5.58 -3.66
N VAL A 488 -39.36 -5.11 -4.13
CA VAL A 488 -38.80 -3.83 -3.67
C VAL A 488 -39.60 -2.66 -4.25
N ASP A 489 -39.99 -1.73 -3.39
CA ASP A 489 -40.71 -0.52 -3.79
C ASP A 489 -39.79 0.71 -3.85
N ASP A 490 -38.74 0.76 -3.02
CA ASP A 490 -37.84 1.92 -2.91
C ASP A 490 -36.40 1.44 -2.68
N ILE A 491 -35.44 2.09 -3.35
CA ILE A 491 -34.01 1.77 -3.27
C ILE A 491 -33.25 2.94 -2.66
N ILE A 492 -32.59 2.70 -1.54
CA ILE A 492 -31.65 3.64 -0.92
C ILE A 492 -30.23 3.13 -1.14
N HIS A 493 -29.49 3.81 -2.01
CA HIS A 493 -28.12 3.45 -2.35
C HIS A 493 -27.12 4.27 -1.54
N ALA A 494 -26.59 3.68 -0.47
CA ALA A 494 -25.57 4.26 0.40
C ALA A 494 -24.24 3.48 0.38
N GLY A 495 -24.19 2.36 -0.35
CA GLY A 495 -23.00 1.53 -0.48
C GLY A 495 -22.01 2.12 -1.47
N ALA A 496 -20.76 2.26 -1.05
CA ALA A 496 -19.65 2.64 -1.92
C ALA A 496 -18.36 2.00 -1.42
N LEU A 497 -17.45 1.72 -2.34
CA LEU A 497 -16.06 1.43 -2.04
C LEU A 497 -15.28 2.75 -2.02
N VAL A 498 -14.87 3.18 -0.83
CA VAL A 498 -14.09 4.41 -0.64
C VAL A 498 -12.66 4.03 -0.25
N ASN A 499 -11.73 4.19 -1.20
CA ASN A 499 -10.30 4.02 -0.94
C ASN A 499 -9.51 5.05 -1.76
N HIS A 500 -8.90 6.01 -1.07
CA HIS A 500 -8.18 7.13 -1.70
C HIS A 500 -6.84 6.75 -2.33
N LEU A 501 -6.36 5.52 -2.08
CA LEU A 501 -5.11 5.01 -2.65
C LEU A 501 -5.35 4.21 -3.93
N LEU A 502 -6.60 3.85 -4.24
CA LEU A 502 -6.92 3.07 -5.42
C LEU A 502 -7.22 3.98 -6.62
N PRO A 503 -6.69 3.67 -7.81
CA PRO A 503 -7.11 4.30 -9.05
C PRO A 503 -8.62 4.10 -9.30
N TYR A 504 -9.25 5.05 -9.99
CA TYR A 504 -10.68 5.01 -10.32
C TYR A 504 -11.11 3.70 -10.99
N ALA A 505 -10.28 3.14 -11.87
CA ALA A 505 -10.57 1.87 -12.54
C ALA A 505 -10.82 0.71 -11.56
N ASN A 506 -10.15 0.70 -10.40
CA ASN A 506 -10.34 -0.31 -9.35
C ASN A 506 -11.61 -0.06 -8.52
N LEU A 507 -12.13 1.16 -8.53
CA LEU A 507 -13.36 1.55 -7.83
C LEU A 507 -14.61 1.42 -8.73
N PHE A 508 -14.40 1.25 -10.04
CA PHE A 508 -15.45 1.27 -11.06
C PHE A 508 -16.51 0.19 -10.85
N ASP A 509 -16.09 -1.04 -10.52
CA ASP A 509 -17.01 -2.18 -10.33
C ASP A 509 -18.03 -1.92 -9.22
N ALA A 510 -17.59 -1.45 -8.06
CA ALA A 510 -18.45 -1.18 -6.91
C ALA A 510 -19.26 0.11 -7.05
N ASN A 511 -18.66 1.17 -7.60
CA ASN A 511 -19.23 2.52 -7.53
C ASN A 511 -19.96 2.97 -8.80
N VAL A 512 -19.72 2.34 -9.96
CA VAL A 512 -20.37 2.69 -11.23
C VAL A 512 -21.23 1.53 -11.69
N ASN A 513 -20.58 0.39 -11.88
CA ASN A 513 -21.20 -0.85 -12.30
C ASN A 513 -22.25 -1.30 -11.27
N GLY A 514 -21.95 -1.26 -9.96
CA GLY A 514 -22.92 -1.54 -8.90
C GLY A 514 -24.15 -0.63 -8.92
N THR A 515 -23.98 0.66 -9.23
CA THR A 515 -25.09 1.60 -9.39
C THR A 515 -25.92 1.25 -10.63
N ALA A 516 -25.29 0.85 -11.73
CA ALA A 516 -26.01 0.39 -12.92
C ALA A 516 -26.86 -0.87 -12.66
N GLU A 517 -26.39 -1.81 -11.83
CA GLU A 517 -27.21 -2.96 -11.40
C GLU A 517 -28.45 -2.50 -10.63
N LEU A 518 -28.31 -1.52 -9.73
CA LEU A 518 -29.45 -0.99 -8.98
C LEU A 518 -30.45 -0.27 -9.89
N ILE A 519 -29.98 0.43 -10.92
CA ILE A 519 -30.85 1.00 -11.96
C ILE A 519 -31.54 -0.13 -12.74
N SER A 520 -30.84 -1.20 -13.06
CA SER A 520 -31.43 -2.38 -13.71
C SER A 520 -32.56 -2.97 -12.87
N LEU A 521 -32.33 -3.17 -11.57
CA LEU A 521 -33.33 -3.64 -10.61
C LEU A 521 -34.53 -2.68 -10.51
N ALA A 522 -34.26 -1.37 -10.53
CA ALA A 522 -35.28 -0.33 -10.47
C ALA A 522 -36.18 -0.26 -11.71
N LEU A 523 -35.71 -0.76 -12.85
CA LEU A 523 -36.48 -0.78 -14.10
C LEU A 523 -37.19 -2.10 -14.33
N THR A 524 -36.71 -3.18 -13.72
CA THR A 524 -37.28 -4.54 -13.87
C THR A 524 -38.62 -4.65 -13.13
N HIS A 525 -39.64 -5.24 -13.78
CA HIS A 525 -41.04 -5.38 -13.33
C HIS A 525 -41.84 -4.08 -13.17
N HIS A 526 -41.34 -3.16 -12.34
CA HIS A 526 -41.96 -1.86 -12.06
C HIS A 526 -40.88 -0.84 -11.68
N GLN A 527 -41.18 0.43 -11.95
CA GLN A 527 -40.29 1.54 -11.62
C GLN A 527 -40.19 1.75 -10.11
N LYS A 528 -38.97 1.69 -9.60
CA LYS A 528 -38.62 1.92 -8.20
C LYS A 528 -37.83 3.23 -8.10
N PRO A 529 -38.21 4.21 -7.26
CA PRO A 529 -37.35 5.36 -6.97
C PRO A 529 -35.99 4.90 -6.41
N ILE A 530 -34.93 5.62 -6.80
CA ILE A 530 -33.59 5.44 -6.23
C ILE A 530 -33.18 6.73 -5.53
N SER A 531 -33.00 6.64 -4.22
CA SER A 531 -32.32 7.65 -3.42
C SER A 531 -30.82 7.33 -3.38
N PHE A 532 -30.06 8.00 -4.24
CA PHE A 532 -28.60 7.84 -4.31
C PHE A 532 -27.89 8.78 -3.34
N MET A 533 -26.97 8.26 -2.53
CA MET A 533 -26.12 9.05 -1.65
C MET A 533 -24.66 8.92 -2.07
N SER A 534 -24.05 10.06 -2.36
CA SER A 534 -22.62 10.16 -2.69
C SER A 534 -21.89 11.06 -1.70
N SER A 535 -20.60 10.76 -1.49
CA SER A 535 -19.69 11.62 -0.73
C SER A 535 -18.74 12.34 -1.69
N ILE A 536 -18.37 13.59 -1.38
CA ILE A 536 -17.67 14.55 -2.25
C ILE A 536 -16.26 14.13 -2.75
N ALA A 537 -15.74 12.94 -2.43
CA ALA A 537 -14.33 12.62 -2.67
C ALA A 537 -14.10 11.56 -3.77
N GLY A 538 -14.28 11.92 -5.04
CA GLY A 538 -13.51 11.35 -6.14
C GLY A 538 -12.25 12.18 -6.34
N LEU A 539 -11.08 11.68 -5.95
CA LEU A 539 -9.81 12.41 -6.06
C LEU A 539 -9.39 12.54 -7.54
N ASP A 540 -9.15 13.78 -7.97
CA ASP A 540 -8.25 14.10 -9.09
C ASP A 540 -6.84 13.57 -8.75
N PRO A 541 -6.09 12.96 -9.68
CA PRO A 541 -4.70 12.54 -9.48
C PRO A 541 -3.77 13.63 -8.92
N ASN A 542 -4.19 14.91 -8.90
CA ASN A 542 -3.44 16.04 -8.36
C ASN A 542 -3.87 16.52 -6.96
N GLY A 543 -4.76 15.82 -6.25
CA GLY A 543 -5.09 16.13 -4.84
C GLY A 543 -5.73 17.50 -4.59
N ARG A 544 -6.25 18.17 -5.62
CA ARG A 544 -7.01 19.41 -5.46
C ARG A 544 -8.48 19.06 -5.26
N ALA A 545 -9.08 19.52 -4.17
CA ALA A 545 -10.52 19.57 -4.03
C ALA A 545 -11.06 20.46 -5.15
N SER A 546 -11.67 19.87 -6.17
CA SER A 546 -12.39 20.62 -7.20
C SER A 546 -13.64 21.24 -6.57
N HIS A 547 -13.87 22.51 -6.86
CA HIS A 547 -15.11 23.20 -6.54
C HIS A 547 -16.31 22.51 -7.22
N PRO A 548 -17.53 22.66 -6.66
CA PRO A 548 -18.60 21.70 -6.81
C PRO A 548 -19.16 21.71 -8.22
N THR A 549 -18.98 20.61 -8.93
CA THR A 549 -19.84 20.22 -10.04
C THR A 549 -20.38 18.83 -9.73
N THR A 550 -21.60 18.82 -9.21
CA THR A 550 -22.47 17.67 -8.97
C THR A 550 -22.79 16.90 -10.25
N GLY A 551 -22.95 15.59 -10.11
CA GLY A 551 -23.51 14.67 -11.10
C GLY A 551 -22.91 13.28 -10.95
#